data_AF-A0A958R2X5-F1
#
_entry.id   AF-A0A958R2X5-F1
#
_cell.length_a   1.000
_cell.length_b   1.000
_cell.length_c   1.000
_cell.angle_alpha   90.00
_cell.angle_beta   90.00
_cell.angle_gamma   90.00
#
_symmetry.space_group_name_H-M   'P 1'
#
loop_
_entity.id
_entity.type
_entity.pdbx_description
1 polymer ?
#
loop_
_entity_poly.entity_id
_entity_poly.type
_entity_poly.pdbx_seq_one_letter_code
_entity_poly.pdbx_strand_id
1 'polypeptide(L)'
;MGRNLLTKYSLIVISMYLIGCATQSLAKSSEFKPCQTDPTRQQARSKELSEIVNADQNDRENFFQKSPEELQEMALRDVERRKRVGEIFGEGCFLKSNDFASAALVYQHGDVPEHYLQAYVWAKRAVELGEGNQKSLMGLAIDRYLVNTGHKQLFASQANKVDIKNPNSCWCLQQIEPSFPDDLRKAVTNKTFKEAFDWLAELNKGTSCPNIECTQELKPSPKGIIPGFW
;
A
#
# COMPACT_ATOMS: atom_id res chain seq x y z
N MET A 1 -54.00 18.84 76.21
CA MET A 1 -53.07 17.69 76.27
C MET A 1 -52.69 17.30 74.86
N GLY A 2 -51.41 17.05 74.59
CA GLY A 2 -50.92 16.55 73.30
C GLY A 2 -50.06 17.55 72.52
N ARG A 3 -48.80 17.70 72.92
CA ARG A 3 -47.73 18.35 72.13
C ARG A 3 -47.31 17.37 71.03
N ASN A 4 -47.17 17.82 69.78
CA ASN A 4 -46.39 17.11 68.77
C ASN A 4 -45.16 17.93 68.41
N LEU A 5 -44.00 17.35 68.70
CA LEU A 5 -42.68 17.86 68.39
C LEU A 5 -42.44 17.78 66.88
N LEU A 6 -42.03 18.89 66.27
CA LEU A 6 -41.34 18.89 64.98
C LEU A 6 -39.86 19.13 65.24
N THR A 7 -39.09 18.06 65.07
CA THR A 7 -37.64 17.99 65.20
C THR A 7 -36.98 18.79 64.06
N LYS A 8 -36.17 19.79 64.40
CA LYS A 8 -35.33 20.52 63.45
C LYS A 8 -34.11 19.65 63.11
N TYR A 9 -34.01 19.18 61.86
CA TYR A 9 -32.78 18.59 61.34
C TYR A 9 -31.90 19.70 60.76
N SER A 10 -30.80 20.03 61.44
CA SER A 10 -29.72 20.83 60.87
C SER A 10 -28.89 19.96 59.92
N LEU A 11 -28.96 20.26 58.62
CA LEU A 11 -28.02 19.74 57.63
C LEU A 11 -26.67 20.45 57.81
N ILE A 12 -25.69 19.76 58.39
CA ILE A 12 -24.29 20.18 58.40
C ILE A 12 -23.69 19.77 57.06
N VAL A 13 -23.48 20.75 56.17
CA VAL A 13 -22.73 20.55 54.92
C VAL A 13 -21.24 20.63 55.24
N ILE A 14 -20.58 19.48 55.34
CA ILE A 14 -19.13 19.39 55.47
C ILE A 14 -18.52 19.54 54.07
N SER A 15 -18.05 20.75 53.75
CA SER A 15 -17.28 21.03 52.53
C SER A 15 -15.85 20.52 52.69
N MET A 16 -15.58 19.30 52.22
CA MET A 16 -14.21 18.81 52.06
C MET A 16 -13.51 19.54 50.90
N TYR A 17 -12.62 20.47 51.24
CA TYR A 17 -11.66 21.03 50.29
C TYR A 17 -10.51 20.04 50.10
N LEU A 18 -10.55 19.26 49.02
CA LEU A 18 -9.38 18.52 48.54
C LEU A 18 -8.43 19.51 47.86
N ILE A 19 -7.39 19.95 48.59
CA ILE A 19 -6.24 20.61 48.00
C ILE A 19 -5.42 19.52 47.30
N GLY A 20 -5.83 19.20 46.06
CA GLY A 20 -5.01 18.40 45.17
C GLY A 20 -3.79 19.23 44.77
N CYS A 21 -2.62 18.88 45.28
CA CYS A 21 -1.36 19.31 44.69
C CYS A 21 -1.29 18.74 43.28
N ALA A 22 -1.74 19.52 42.30
CA ALA A 22 -1.47 19.26 40.89
C ALA A 22 0.03 19.51 40.66
N THR A 23 0.85 18.48 40.92
CA THR A 23 2.18 18.42 40.31
C THR A 23 1.95 18.20 38.82
N GLN A 24 1.85 19.30 38.07
CA GLN A 24 2.03 19.25 36.63
C GLN A 24 3.45 18.76 36.40
N SER A 25 3.59 17.46 36.15
CA SER A 25 4.73 16.94 35.41
C SER A 25 4.70 17.64 34.06
N LEU A 26 5.43 18.74 33.95
CA LEU A 26 5.88 19.27 32.66
C LEU A 26 6.85 18.22 32.12
N ALA A 27 6.30 17.10 31.62
CA ALA A 27 7.02 16.27 30.68
C ALA A 27 7.46 17.24 29.58
N LYS A 28 8.76 17.55 29.54
CA LYS A 28 9.34 18.35 28.46
C LYS A 28 8.91 17.66 27.19
N SER A 29 7.94 18.23 26.49
CA SER A 29 7.61 17.81 25.14
C SER A 29 8.88 18.03 24.35
N SER A 30 9.64 16.96 24.11
CA SER A 30 10.72 16.98 23.14
C SER A 30 10.11 17.57 21.88
N GLU A 31 10.55 18.76 21.48
CA GLU A 31 10.14 19.38 20.23
C GLU A 31 10.32 18.34 19.13
N PHE A 32 9.23 18.01 18.44
CA PHE A 32 9.29 17.04 17.35
C PHE A 32 10.20 17.60 16.26
N LYS A 33 11.34 16.95 16.04
CA LYS A 33 12.26 17.29 14.96
C LYS A 33 11.93 16.46 13.73
N PRO A 34 11.44 17.08 12.63
CA PRO A 34 11.17 16.37 11.40
C PRO A 34 12.48 15.93 10.74
N CYS A 35 12.45 14.84 9.98
CA CYS A 35 13.63 14.24 9.34
C CYS A 35 14.40 15.21 8.42
N GLN A 36 13.75 16.24 7.88
CA GLN A 36 14.37 17.32 7.12
C GLN A 36 15.46 18.06 7.94
N THR A 37 15.29 18.12 9.26
CA THR A 37 16.19 18.82 10.20
C THR A 37 16.98 17.89 11.11
N ASP A 38 16.83 16.57 10.91
CA ASP A 38 17.51 15.52 11.67
C ASP A 38 18.12 14.49 10.68
N PRO A 39 19.31 14.78 10.11
CA PRO A 39 19.94 13.91 9.11
C PRO A 39 20.27 12.51 9.65
N THR A 40 20.56 12.38 10.94
CA THR A 40 20.83 11.09 11.58
C THR A 40 19.58 10.23 11.58
N ARG A 41 18.43 10.79 11.98
CA ARG A 41 17.14 10.09 11.90
C ARG A 41 16.78 9.76 10.45
N GLN A 42 16.95 10.71 9.53
CA GLN A 42 16.70 10.49 8.10
C GLN A 42 17.49 9.29 7.59
N GLN A 43 18.80 9.23 7.86
CA GLN A 43 19.65 8.13 7.41
C GLN A 43 19.24 6.80 8.03
N ALA A 44 18.88 6.79 9.33
CA ALA A 44 18.39 5.60 10.01
C ALA A 44 17.07 5.10 9.39
N ARG A 45 16.15 6.00 9.04
CA ARG A 45 14.87 5.66 8.39
C ARG A 45 15.05 5.15 6.96
N SER A 46 15.94 5.74 6.16
CA SER A 46 16.29 5.20 4.84
C SER A 46 16.85 3.77 4.94
N LYS A 47 17.71 3.50 5.93
CA LYS A 47 18.26 2.16 6.17
C LYS A 47 17.16 1.16 6.56
N GLU A 48 16.28 1.57 7.47
CA GLU A 48 15.14 0.75 7.91
C GLU A 48 14.17 0.44 6.75
N LEU A 49 13.86 1.39 5.87
CA LEU A 49 13.05 1.15 4.67
C LEU A 49 13.68 0.10 3.74
N SER A 50 15.00 0.17 3.55
CA SER A 50 15.74 -0.83 2.76
C SER A 50 15.66 -2.22 3.40
N GLU A 51 15.81 -2.32 4.72
CA GLU A 51 15.68 -3.58 5.46
C GLU A 51 14.26 -4.16 5.37
N ILE A 52 13.22 -3.32 5.47
CA ILE A 52 11.83 -3.72 5.28
C ILE A 52 11.62 -4.31 3.89
N VAL A 53 12.12 -3.65 2.84
CA VAL A 53 12.02 -4.14 1.46
C VAL A 53 12.75 -5.47 1.29
N ASN A 54 13.96 -5.59 1.80
CA ASN A 54 14.70 -6.85 1.70
C ASN A 54 13.93 -8.00 2.37
N ALA A 55 13.36 -7.76 3.55
CA ALA A 55 12.53 -8.77 4.23
C ALA A 55 11.24 -9.08 3.44
N ASP A 56 10.58 -8.07 2.87
CA ASP A 56 9.41 -8.23 1.99
C ASP A 56 9.72 -9.11 0.77
N GLN A 57 10.83 -8.86 0.09
CA GLN A 57 11.23 -9.62 -1.09
C GLN A 57 11.68 -11.05 -0.74
N ASN A 58 12.45 -11.21 0.34
CA ASN A 58 12.90 -12.53 0.81
C ASN A 58 11.71 -13.43 1.16
N ASP A 59 10.64 -12.87 1.75
CA ASP A 59 9.42 -13.61 2.05
C ASP A 59 8.73 -14.19 0.82
N ARG A 60 8.99 -13.65 -0.38
CA ARG A 60 8.39 -14.04 -1.65
C ARG A 60 9.24 -15.05 -2.43
N GLU A 61 10.40 -15.43 -1.91
CA GLU A 61 11.18 -16.53 -2.49
C GLU A 61 10.36 -17.82 -2.47
N ASN A 62 10.42 -18.57 -3.58
CA ASN A 62 9.68 -19.82 -3.76
C ASN A 62 8.16 -19.66 -3.52
N PHE A 63 7.58 -18.51 -3.89
CA PHE A 63 6.17 -18.17 -3.66
C PHE A 63 5.21 -19.30 -4.10
N PHE A 64 5.42 -19.88 -5.28
CA PHE A 64 4.54 -20.92 -5.81
C PHE A 64 4.60 -22.23 -5.02
N GLN A 65 5.69 -22.48 -4.27
CA GLN A 65 5.89 -23.65 -3.43
C GLN A 65 5.31 -23.50 -2.02
N LYS A 66 4.99 -22.28 -1.56
CA LYS A 66 4.52 -22.03 -0.19
C LYS A 66 3.20 -22.71 0.15
N SER A 67 3.06 -23.21 1.37
CA SER A 67 1.80 -23.71 1.92
C SER A 67 0.80 -22.56 2.14
N PRO A 68 -0.50 -22.86 2.32
CA PRO A 68 -1.49 -21.86 2.71
C PRO A 68 -1.11 -21.11 4.00
N GLU A 69 -0.54 -21.81 4.98
CA GLU A 69 -0.09 -21.23 6.24
C GLU A 69 1.08 -20.26 6.02
N GLU A 70 2.09 -20.64 5.23
CA GLU A 70 3.22 -19.75 4.90
C GLU A 70 2.76 -18.49 4.14
N LEU A 71 1.76 -18.62 3.26
CA LEU A 71 1.15 -17.49 2.56
C LEU A 71 0.39 -16.57 3.53
N GLN A 72 -0.33 -17.14 4.49
CA GLN A 72 -1.02 -16.37 5.53
C GLN A 72 -0.02 -15.62 6.42
N GLU A 73 1.06 -16.27 6.84
CA GLU A 73 2.10 -15.62 7.64
C GLU A 73 2.79 -14.48 6.88
N MET A 74 3.09 -14.67 5.60
CA MET A 74 3.62 -13.61 4.75
C MET A 74 2.64 -12.43 4.66
N ALA A 75 1.34 -12.68 4.49
CA ALA A 75 0.33 -11.62 4.45
C ALA A 75 0.25 -10.84 5.77
N LEU A 76 0.38 -11.51 6.92
CA LEU A 76 0.44 -10.84 8.23
C LEU A 76 1.68 -9.93 8.33
N ARG A 77 2.85 -10.41 7.88
CA ARG A 77 4.07 -9.58 7.84
C ARG A 77 3.94 -8.40 6.88
N ASP A 78 3.26 -8.56 5.75
CA ASP A 78 3.02 -7.45 4.82
C ASP A 78 2.18 -6.33 5.45
N VAL A 79 1.19 -6.68 6.30
CA VAL A 79 0.41 -5.69 7.09
C VAL A 79 1.32 -4.94 8.06
N GLU A 80 2.18 -5.64 8.80
CA GLU A 80 3.14 -5.02 9.73
C GLU A 80 4.10 -4.07 9.02
N ARG A 81 4.63 -4.48 7.86
CA ARG A 81 5.51 -3.67 7.03
C ARG A 81 4.81 -2.42 6.51
N ARG A 82 3.60 -2.53 5.97
CA ARG A 82 2.83 -1.36 5.48
C ARG A 82 2.55 -0.37 6.60
N LYS A 83 2.19 -0.87 7.79
CA LYS A 83 2.02 -0.03 8.98
C LYS A 83 3.32 0.71 9.31
N ARG A 84 4.45 0.00 9.37
CA ARG A 84 5.73 0.63 9.71
C ARG A 84 6.18 1.66 8.68
N VAL A 85 6.03 1.36 7.39
CA VAL A 85 6.30 2.31 6.30
C VAL A 85 5.43 3.57 6.43
N GLY A 86 4.15 3.42 6.80
CA GLY A 86 3.24 4.54 7.06
C GLY A 86 3.66 5.40 8.25
N GLU A 87 4.18 4.79 9.33
CA GLU A 87 4.75 5.52 10.46
C GLU A 87 5.98 6.33 10.05
N ILE A 88 6.91 5.74 9.29
CA ILE A 88 8.11 6.43 8.78
C ILE A 88 7.72 7.61 7.86
N PHE A 89 6.67 7.43 7.04
CA PHE A 89 6.10 8.53 6.26
C PHE A 89 5.56 9.65 7.16
N GLY A 90 4.81 9.31 8.22
CA GLY A 90 4.28 10.26 9.20
C GLY A 90 5.36 11.01 9.99
N GLU A 91 6.55 10.42 10.15
CA GLU A 91 7.74 11.10 10.71
C GLU A 91 8.34 12.15 9.75
N GLY A 92 7.86 12.22 8.50
CA GLY A 92 8.35 13.14 7.47
C GLY A 92 9.65 12.69 6.81
N CYS A 93 9.96 11.38 6.85
CA CYS A 93 11.29 10.86 6.54
C CYS A 93 11.50 10.38 5.11
N PHE A 94 10.50 10.48 4.23
CA PHE A 94 10.67 10.20 2.80
C PHE A 94 11.26 11.43 2.10
N LEU A 95 12.58 11.45 1.95
CA LEU A 95 13.29 12.60 1.36
C LEU A 95 14.01 12.24 0.07
N LYS A 96 14.54 11.03 -0.02
CA LYS A 96 15.33 10.55 -1.15
C LYS A 96 14.49 9.68 -2.07
N SER A 97 14.91 9.58 -3.32
CA SER A 97 14.24 8.78 -4.33
C SER A 97 14.05 7.31 -3.90
N ASN A 98 15.06 6.73 -3.25
CA ASN A 98 15.03 5.37 -2.73
C ASN A 98 14.05 5.18 -1.55
N ASP A 99 13.83 6.20 -0.71
CA ASP A 99 12.83 6.12 0.37
C ASP A 99 11.43 5.89 -0.22
N PHE A 100 11.10 6.67 -1.27
CA PHE A 100 9.84 6.54 -2.00
C PHE A 100 9.74 5.22 -2.77
N ALA A 101 10.82 4.79 -3.44
CA ALA A 101 10.86 3.52 -4.17
C ALA A 101 10.64 2.32 -3.23
N SER A 102 11.30 2.31 -2.08
CA SER A 102 11.12 1.27 -1.06
C SER A 102 9.69 1.21 -0.54
N ALA A 103 9.12 2.37 -0.20
CA ALA A 103 7.76 2.45 0.29
C ALA A 103 6.74 1.99 -0.78
N ALA A 104 6.95 2.38 -2.03
CA ALA A 104 6.10 1.98 -3.15
C ALA A 104 6.07 0.46 -3.34
N LEU A 105 7.23 -0.20 -3.25
CA LEU A 105 7.30 -1.66 -3.42
C LEU A 105 6.57 -2.41 -2.28
N VAL A 106 6.66 -1.93 -1.05
CA VAL A 106 5.92 -2.53 0.07
C VAL A 106 4.41 -2.35 -0.10
N TYR A 107 3.96 -1.16 -0.50
CA TYR A 107 2.52 -0.88 -0.71
C TYR A 107 1.96 -1.53 -1.97
N GLN A 108 2.81 -1.83 -2.95
CA GLN A 108 2.45 -2.62 -4.12
C GLN A 108 1.86 -3.98 -3.69
N HIS A 109 2.29 -4.53 -2.56
CA HIS A 109 1.77 -5.78 -1.97
C HIS A 109 0.60 -5.56 -1.00
N GLY A 110 -0.08 -4.43 -1.11
CA GLY A 110 -1.34 -4.20 -0.42
C GLY A 110 -2.46 -5.14 -0.85
N ASP A 111 -3.56 -5.04 -0.13
CA ASP A 111 -4.78 -5.85 -0.23
C ASP A 111 -6.05 -5.02 -0.52
N VAL A 112 -5.93 -3.69 -0.64
CA VAL A 112 -7.04 -2.79 -1.00
C VAL A 112 -6.58 -1.79 -2.07
N PRO A 113 -7.51 -1.26 -2.91
CA PRO A 113 -7.17 -0.33 -3.99
C PRO A 113 -6.30 0.85 -3.56
N GLU A 114 -6.56 1.42 -2.38
CA GLU A 114 -5.86 2.59 -1.85
C GLU A 114 -4.38 2.34 -1.65
N HIS A 115 -3.99 1.11 -1.28
CA HIS A 115 -2.58 0.73 -1.17
C HIS A 115 -1.87 0.82 -2.52
N TYR A 116 -2.51 0.35 -3.61
CA TYR A 116 -1.94 0.41 -4.95
C TYR A 116 -1.87 1.84 -5.49
N LEU A 117 -2.89 2.66 -5.21
CA LEU A 117 -2.84 4.08 -5.57
C LEU A 117 -1.71 4.80 -4.82
N GLN A 118 -1.52 4.50 -3.53
CA GLN A 118 -0.41 5.05 -2.76
C GLN A 118 0.96 4.58 -3.28
N ALA A 119 1.07 3.31 -3.68
CA ALA A 119 2.27 2.77 -4.32
C ALA A 119 2.58 3.52 -5.63
N TYR A 120 1.57 3.81 -6.44
CA TYR A 120 1.70 4.63 -7.65
C TYR A 120 2.25 6.02 -7.34
N VAL A 121 1.67 6.72 -6.36
CA VAL A 121 2.10 8.08 -5.97
C VAL A 121 3.57 8.09 -5.54
N TRP A 122 3.99 7.13 -4.73
CA TRP A 122 5.38 7.06 -4.29
C TRP A 122 6.34 6.61 -5.39
N ALA A 123 5.97 5.64 -6.24
CA ALA A 123 6.79 5.26 -7.39
C ALA A 123 6.97 6.43 -8.36
N LYS A 124 5.90 7.21 -8.60
CA LYS A 124 5.97 8.45 -9.40
C LYS A 124 6.93 9.46 -8.79
N ARG A 125 6.86 9.67 -7.47
CA ARG A 125 7.76 10.58 -6.78
C ARG A 125 9.22 10.12 -6.85
N ALA A 126 9.47 8.81 -6.77
CA ALA A 126 10.81 8.26 -6.95
C ALA A 126 11.36 8.53 -8.37
N VAL A 127 10.54 8.36 -9.41
CA VAL A 127 10.91 8.69 -10.80
C VAL A 127 11.22 10.18 -10.95
N GLU A 128 10.40 11.07 -10.40
CA GLU A 128 10.63 12.53 -10.42
C GLU A 128 11.93 12.93 -9.73
N LEU A 129 12.37 12.16 -8.74
CA LEU A 129 13.63 12.36 -8.02
C LEU A 129 14.83 11.66 -8.69
N GLY A 130 14.64 11.01 -9.85
CA GLY A 130 15.71 10.45 -10.67
C GLY A 130 15.75 8.91 -10.78
N GLU A 131 14.88 8.18 -10.08
CA GLU A 131 14.84 6.70 -10.14
C GLU A 131 14.00 6.22 -11.32
N GLY A 132 14.51 6.39 -12.54
CA GLY A 132 13.80 6.01 -13.77
C GLY A 132 13.42 4.53 -13.86
N ASN A 133 14.08 3.65 -13.10
CA ASN A 133 13.75 2.23 -13.00
C ASN A 133 12.38 1.97 -12.32
N GLN A 134 11.82 2.95 -11.59
CA GLN A 134 10.52 2.82 -10.92
C GLN A 134 9.32 3.00 -11.86
N LYS A 135 9.53 3.35 -13.14
CA LYS A 135 8.44 3.47 -14.13
C LYS A 135 7.61 2.19 -14.24
N SER A 136 8.26 1.03 -14.26
CA SER A 136 7.55 -0.25 -14.33
C SER A 136 6.65 -0.46 -13.11
N LEU A 137 7.15 -0.11 -11.91
CA LEU A 137 6.37 -0.19 -10.67
C LEU A 137 5.18 0.79 -10.68
N MET A 138 5.34 2.00 -11.25
CA MET A 138 4.21 2.92 -11.45
C MET A 138 3.10 2.29 -12.29
N GLY A 139 3.46 1.69 -13.43
CA GLY A 139 2.50 1.01 -14.32
C GLY A 139 1.81 -0.18 -13.64
N LEU A 140 2.58 -0.97 -12.90
CA LEU A 140 2.07 -2.12 -12.13
C LEU A 140 1.09 -1.68 -11.04
N ALA A 141 1.43 -0.62 -10.29
CA ALA A 141 0.60 -0.10 -9.21
C ALA A 141 -0.73 0.44 -9.71
N ILE A 142 -0.72 1.20 -10.81
CA ILE A 142 -1.96 1.77 -11.33
C ILE A 142 -2.87 0.71 -11.95
N ASP A 143 -2.33 -0.29 -12.64
CA ASP A 143 -3.15 -1.37 -13.17
C ASP A 143 -3.79 -2.17 -12.03
N ARG A 144 -3.08 -2.42 -10.92
CA ARG A 144 -3.68 -3.04 -9.72
C ARG A 144 -4.82 -2.19 -9.15
N TYR A 145 -4.63 -0.87 -9.04
CA TYR A 145 -5.70 0.03 -8.60
C TYR A 145 -6.93 -0.04 -9.53
N LEU A 146 -6.73 0.02 -10.84
CA LEU A 146 -7.81 0.00 -11.83
C LEU A 146 -8.58 -1.32 -11.79
N VAL A 147 -7.88 -2.46 -11.84
CA VAL A 147 -8.51 -3.77 -11.80
C VAL A 147 -9.30 -3.98 -10.51
N ASN A 148 -8.74 -3.59 -9.35
CA ASN A 148 -9.42 -3.72 -8.06
C ASN A 148 -10.54 -2.68 -7.84
N THR A 149 -10.66 -1.68 -8.70
CA THR A 149 -11.81 -0.75 -8.73
C THR A 149 -12.79 -1.06 -9.86
N GLY A 150 -12.62 -2.18 -10.56
CA GLY A 150 -13.52 -2.65 -11.61
C GLY A 150 -13.32 -1.96 -12.97
N HIS A 151 -12.12 -1.44 -13.24
CA HIS A 151 -11.75 -0.81 -14.50
C HIS A 151 -10.69 -1.61 -15.24
N LYS A 152 -10.68 -1.45 -16.57
CA LYS A 152 -9.64 -2.00 -17.43
C LYS A 152 -8.26 -1.46 -17.05
N GLN A 153 -7.23 -2.25 -17.25
CA GLN A 153 -5.85 -1.82 -17.00
C GLN A 153 -5.27 -1.05 -18.20
N LEU A 154 -4.27 -0.20 -17.95
CA LEU A 154 -3.64 0.62 -18.98
C LEU A 154 -2.39 -0.05 -19.53
N PHE A 155 -1.54 -0.61 -18.67
CA PHE A 155 -0.19 -1.06 -19.02
C PHE A 155 -0.05 -2.58 -19.20
N ALA A 156 -1.17 -3.30 -19.14
CA ALA A 156 -1.25 -4.74 -19.35
C ALA A 156 -0.33 -5.56 -18.41
N SER A 157 -0.19 -5.10 -17.16
CA SER A 157 0.72 -5.68 -16.17
C SER A 157 0.07 -6.70 -15.23
N GLN A 158 -1.26 -6.81 -15.22
CA GLN A 158 -2.01 -7.75 -14.38
C GLN A 158 -2.53 -8.91 -15.22
N ALA A 159 -2.17 -10.12 -14.79
CA ALA A 159 -2.80 -11.37 -15.21
C ALA A 159 -3.45 -12.02 -14.00
N ASN A 160 -4.47 -12.83 -14.22
CA ASN A 160 -5.15 -13.57 -13.17
C ASN A 160 -5.13 -15.07 -13.47
N LYS A 161 -5.00 -15.86 -12.42
CA LYS A 161 -5.16 -17.31 -12.45
C LYS A 161 -6.05 -17.69 -11.28
N VAL A 162 -7.25 -18.18 -11.60
CA VAL A 162 -8.34 -18.42 -10.63
C VAL A 162 -7.88 -19.32 -9.48
N ASP A 163 -7.15 -20.38 -9.80
CA ASP A 163 -6.53 -21.25 -8.80
C ASP A 163 -5.04 -21.40 -9.09
N ILE A 164 -4.22 -20.69 -8.31
CA ILE A 164 -2.77 -20.68 -8.48
C ILE A 164 -2.11 -22.02 -8.17
N LYS A 165 -2.76 -22.89 -7.39
CA LYS A 165 -2.26 -24.21 -7.01
C LYS A 165 -2.69 -25.30 -7.97
N ASN A 166 -3.79 -25.10 -8.69
CA ASN A 166 -4.22 -26.02 -9.74
C ASN A 166 -3.38 -25.83 -11.02
N PRO A 167 -2.62 -26.86 -11.45
CA PRO A 167 -1.82 -26.79 -12.67
C PRO A 167 -2.69 -26.64 -13.94
N ASN A 168 -3.95 -27.06 -13.90
CA ASN A 168 -4.89 -26.97 -15.00
C ASN A 168 -5.62 -25.60 -15.06
N SER A 169 -5.46 -24.75 -14.05
CA SER A 169 -6.01 -23.40 -14.10
C SER A 169 -5.13 -22.52 -15.00
N CYS A 170 -5.77 -21.80 -15.91
CA CYS A 170 -5.11 -20.94 -16.88
C CYS A 170 -4.88 -19.54 -16.33
N TRP A 171 -3.77 -18.91 -16.76
CA TRP A 171 -3.66 -17.47 -16.71
C TRP A 171 -4.53 -16.84 -17.79
N CYS A 172 -5.18 -15.73 -17.47
CA CYS A 172 -5.78 -14.81 -18.41
C CYS A 172 -5.25 -13.40 -18.14
N LEU A 173 -5.18 -12.56 -19.16
CA LEU A 173 -4.76 -11.16 -19.00
C LEU A 173 -5.97 -10.35 -18.52
N GLN A 174 -5.81 -9.49 -17.51
CA GLN A 174 -6.92 -8.61 -17.14
C GLN A 174 -7.26 -7.68 -18.31
N GLN A 175 -8.55 -7.32 -18.49
CA GLN A 175 -8.97 -6.58 -19.68
C GLN A 175 -8.22 -5.25 -19.82
N ILE A 176 -7.73 -4.95 -21.01
CA ILE A 176 -6.92 -3.76 -21.29
C ILE A 176 -7.79 -2.65 -21.89
N GLU A 177 -7.52 -1.40 -21.54
CA GLU A 177 -8.15 -0.23 -22.15
C GLU A 177 -7.58 -0.03 -23.58
N PRO A 178 -8.35 -0.33 -24.64
CA PRO A 178 -7.82 -0.30 -26.01
C PRO A 178 -7.50 1.11 -26.49
N SER A 179 -8.12 2.15 -25.90
CA SER A 179 -7.87 3.52 -26.31
C SER A 179 -6.56 4.10 -25.79
N PHE A 180 -5.92 3.47 -24.79
CA PHE A 180 -4.64 3.96 -24.27
C PHE A 180 -3.51 3.74 -25.29
N PRO A 181 -2.61 4.70 -25.55
CA PRO A 181 -1.57 4.57 -26.58
C PRO A 181 -0.44 3.59 -26.23
N ASP A 182 0.01 2.81 -27.21
CA ASP A 182 1.11 1.85 -27.03
C ASP A 182 2.47 2.51 -26.77
N ASP A 183 2.71 3.72 -27.30
CA ASP A 183 3.95 4.46 -27.00
C ASP A 183 4.05 4.79 -25.52
N LEU A 184 2.92 5.11 -24.87
CA LEU A 184 2.88 5.33 -23.43
C LEU A 184 3.07 4.02 -22.65
N ARG A 185 2.50 2.90 -23.12
CA ARG A 185 2.77 1.60 -22.49
C ARG A 185 4.26 1.25 -22.55
N LYS A 186 4.85 1.34 -23.74
CA LYS A 186 6.28 1.10 -23.95
C LYS A 186 7.16 2.00 -23.09
N ALA A 187 6.83 3.28 -22.96
CA ALA A 187 7.62 4.22 -22.17
C ALA A 187 7.63 3.92 -20.66
N VAL A 188 6.65 3.16 -20.15
CA VAL A 188 6.47 2.88 -18.72
C VAL A 188 6.81 1.42 -18.37
N THR A 189 6.27 0.45 -19.09
CA THR A 189 6.41 -0.99 -18.80
C THR A 189 7.21 -1.76 -19.84
N ASN A 190 7.73 -1.09 -20.89
CA ASN A 190 8.45 -1.72 -22.00
C ASN A 190 7.64 -2.80 -22.73
N LYS A 191 6.31 -2.69 -22.76
CA LYS A 191 5.41 -3.60 -23.50
C LYS A 191 4.34 -2.79 -24.23
N THR A 192 4.02 -3.20 -25.45
CA THR A 192 2.78 -2.86 -26.15
C THR A 192 1.62 -3.75 -25.70
N PHE A 193 0.42 -3.39 -26.14
CA PHE A 193 -0.75 -4.26 -26.10
C PHE A 193 -0.45 -5.66 -26.66
N LYS A 194 0.17 -5.76 -27.85
CA LYS A 194 0.49 -7.05 -28.47
C LYS A 194 1.51 -7.85 -27.64
N GLU A 195 2.59 -7.20 -27.21
CA GLU A 195 3.66 -7.87 -26.43
C GLU A 195 3.17 -8.35 -25.06
N ALA A 196 2.07 -7.79 -24.52
CA ALA A 196 1.45 -8.29 -23.31
C ALA A 196 0.83 -9.69 -23.50
N PHE A 197 0.28 -10.00 -24.68
CA PHE A 197 -0.19 -11.34 -25.01
C PHE A 197 0.97 -12.32 -25.26
N ASP A 198 2.12 -11.84 -25.71
CA ASP A 198 3.33 -12.66 -25.81
C ASP A 198 3.81 -13.04 -24.38
N TRP A 199 3.74 -12.11 -23.41
CA TRP A 199 3.99 -12.40 -21.99
C TRP A 199 2.98 -13.39 -21.40
N LEU A 200 1.68 -13.24 -21.68
CA LEU A 200 0.66 -14.19 -21.24
C LEU A 200 0.92 -15.60 -21.79
N ALA A 201 1.33 -15.72 -23.06
CA ALA A 201 1.70 -17.00 -23.65
C ALA A 201 2.86 -17.67 -22.90
N GLU A 202 3.87 -16.90 -22.46
CA GLU A 202 4.95 -17.43 -21.63
C GLU A 202 4.47 -17.88 -20.23
N LEU A 203 3.52 -17.17 -19.61
CA LEU A 203 2.91 -17.62 -18.33
C LEU A 203 2.16 -18.96 -18.49
N ASN A 204 1.57 -19.20 -19.65
CA ASN A 204 0.81 -20.40 -19.99
C ASN A 204 1.65 -21.46 -20.74
N LYS A 205 2.97 -21.30 -20.81
CA LYS A 205 3.85 -22.19 -21.59
C LYS A 205 3.74 -23.64 -21.15
N GLY A 206 3.62 -24.54 -22.12
CA GLY A 206 3.49 -25.98 -21.87
C GLY A 206 2.09 -26.43 -21.44
N THR A 207 1.08 -25.55 -21.55
CA THR A 207 -0.33 -25.87 -21.27
C THR A 207 -1.18 -25.70 -22.54
N SER A 208 -2.44 -26.15 -22.48
CA SER A 208 -3.45 -25.90 -23.53
C SER A 208 -4.26 -24.62 -23.27
N CYS A 209 -3.76 -23.73 -22.39
CA CYS A 209 -4.49 -22.54 -21.98
C CYS A 209 -4.63 -21.51 -23.11
N PRO A 210 -5.80 -20.86 -23.22
CA PRO A 210 -6.02 -19.84 -24.25
C PRO A 210 -5.22 -18.57 -23.95
N ASN A 211 -4.83 -17.85 -25.00
CA ASN A 211 -4.15 -16.57 -24.90
C ASN A 211 -5.16 -15.41 -24.99
N ILE A 212 -6.00 -15.28 -23.97
CA ILE A 212 -7.18 -14.38 -23.97
C ILE A 212 -7.23 -13.49 -22.72
N GLU A 213 -8.04 -12.44 -22.80
CA GLU A 213 -8.40 -11.65 -21.62
C GLU A 213 -9.32 -12.43 -20.68
N CYS A 214 -9.34 -12.04 -19.41
CA CYS A 214 -10.23 -12.59 -18.40
C CYS A 214 -11.69 -12.26 -18.71
N THR A 215 -12.60 -13.16 -18.33
CA THR A 215 -14.04 -13.06 -18.59
C THR A 215 -14.77 -12.08 -17.67
N GLN A 216 -14.09 -11.51 -16.68
CA GLN A 216 -14.68 -10.49 -15.80
C GLN A 216 -14.98 -9.22 -16.60
N GLU A 217 -16.21 -8.76 -16.56
CA GLU A 217 -16.62 -7.48 -17.15
C GLU A 217 -16.01 -6.31 -16.36
N LEU A 218 -15.08 -5.57 -16.98
CA LEU A 218 -14.48 -4.36 -16.43
C LEU A 218 -14.93 -3.12 -17.19
N LYS A 219 -15.14 -2.01 -16.47
CA LYS A 219 -15.51 -0.72 -17.05
C LYS A 219 -14.33 -0.12 -17.82
N PRO A 220 -14.57 0.67 -18.90
CA PRO A 220 -13.53 1.46 -19.54
C PRO A 220 -12.78 2.31 -18.53
N SER A 221 -11.46 2.46 -18.67
CA SER A 221 -10.67 3.24 -17.72
C SER A 221 -10.97 4.73 -17.91
N PRO A 222 -11.16 5.49 -16.82
CA PRO A 222 -11.49 6.91 -16.94
C PRO A 222 -10.30 7.71 -17.46
N LYS A 223 -10.54 8.49 -18.53
CA LYS A 223 -9.53 9.41 -19.08
C LYS A 223 -9.31 10.60 -18.14
N GLY A 224 -8.05 10.97 -17.94
CA GLY A 224 -7.65 12.16 -17.17
C GLY A 224 -7.85 12.07 -15.65
N ILE A 225 -8.29 10.92 -15.10
CA ILE A 225 -8.43 10.75 -13.64
C ILE A 225 -7.12 10.32 -12.98
N ILE A 226 -6.25 9.60 -13.70
CA ILE A 226 -4.98 9.16 -13.14
C ILE A 226 -3.90 10.25 -13.36
N PRO A 227 -3.41 10.93 -12.31
CA PRO A 227 -2.56 12.10 -12.49
C PRO A 227 -1.20 11.76 -13.10
N GLY A 228 -0.97 12.15 -14.35
CA GLY A 228 0.28 11.85 -15.08
C GLY A 228 0.15 10.76 -16.13
N PHE A 229 -1.06 10.22 -16.34
CA PHE A 229 -1.41 9.41 -17.50
C PHE A 229 -2.70 9.95 -18.12
N TRP A 230 -2.71 10.04 -19.46
CA TRP A 230 -3.70 10.74 -20.30
C TRP A 230 -3.53 12.25 -20.40
#